data_AF-A0A9E3V8E0-F1
#
_entry.id   AF-A0A9E3V8E0-F1
#
_cell.length_a   1.000
_cell.length_b   1.000
_cell.length_c   1.000
_cell.angle_alpha   90.00
_cell.angle_beta   90.00
_cell.angle_gamma   90.00
#
_symmetry.space_group_name_H-M   'P 1'
#
loop_
_entity.id
_entity.type
_entity.pdbx_description
1 polymer ?
#
loop_
_entity_poly.entity_id
_entity_poly.type
_entity_poly.pdbx_seq_one_letter_code
_entity_poly.pdbx_strand_id
1 'polypeptide(L)'
;AVEDAQRLVARLRAPHPGWPGARHHAPDLLWAAPSAEAMLAGAGTPVLGELHPGVTPFSTLSVLALAPDRRALERQWAIDFPGALVSPVPWEDFARSSHDARLAKRHWHLDLGGEFESERPADQVLRAADFDVAPARDGYRVVHRTRPLTFSLIEVFERRLKMLAASAFSVSDGAPTGPRRSLGALVVERAHWRFARESLGFLEQAEGRRERAAAFRAAHGLPRRVFVRSPTEVKPLYLDFEAPLLLEMIARLARQAPWLSLSEMLPDPSGLWLRDTSGAPYVCELRCLAVDPLPHPSQDQ
;
A
#
# COMPACT_ATOMS: atom_id res chain seq x y z
N ALA A 1 21.32 -12.72 -6.58
CA ALA A 1 20.21 -11.74 -6.66
C ALA A 1 19.08 -12.22 -7.59
N VAL A 2 19.24 -12.19 -8.92
CA VAL A 2 18.20 -12.68 -9.87
C VAL A 2 17.95 -14.18 -9.71
N GLU A 3 19.02 -14.96 -9.52
CA GLU A 3 18.94 -16.42 -9.27
C GLU A 3 18.22 -16.77 -7.96
N ASP A 4 18.38 -15.95 -6.91
CA ASP A 4 17.70 -16.13 -5.62
C ASP A 4 16.21 -15.79 -5.72
N ALA A 5 15.87 -14.76 -6.51
CA ALA A 5 14.48 -14.42 -6.80
C ALA A 5 13.77 -15.55 -7.56
N GLN A 6 14.41 -16.14 -8.58
CA GLN A 6 13.85 -17.27 -9.32
C GLN A 6 13.63 -18.51 -8.42
N ARG A 7 14.57 -18.81 -7.52
CA ARG A 7 14.41 -19.89 -6.52
C ARG A 7 13.30 -19.60 -5.51
N LEU A 8 13.10 -18.34 -5.14
CA LEU A 8 11.98 -17.93 -4.29
C LEU A 8 10.65 -18.08 -5.02
N VAL A 9 10.56 -17.63 -6.27
CA VAL A 9 9.35 -17.77 -7.11
C VAL A 9 8.97 -19.24 -7.27
N ALA A 10 9.92 -20.15 -7.47
CA ALA A 10 9.66 -21.59 -7.54
C ALA A 10 9.06 -22.19 -6.25
N ARG A 11 9.18 -21.50 -5.11
CA ARG A 11 8.56 -21.87 -3.83
C ARG A 11 7.21 -21.21 -3.59
N LEU A 12 6.87 -20.17 -4.38
CA LEU A 12 5.57 -19.52 -4.31
C LEU A 12 4.51 -20.45 -4.90
N ARG A 13 3.38 -20.57 -4.20
CA ARG A 13 2.31 -21.53 -4.54
C ARG A 13 1.22 -20.95 -5.44
N ALA A 14 1.33 -19.69 -5.86
CA ALA A 14 0.35 -19.04 -6.71
C ALA A 14 0.82 -19.11 -8.18
N PRO A 15 0.16 -19.91 -9.04
CA PRO A 15 0.55 -20.07 -10.44
C PRO A 15 0.13 -18.89 -11.33
N HIS A 16 -0.83 -18.08 -10.88
CA HIS A 16 -1.35 -16.89 -11.55
C HIS A 16 -2.11 -16.01 -10.53
N PRO A 17 -2.49 -14.78 -10.90
CA PRO A 17 -3.39 -13.92 -10.12
C PRO A 17 -4.69 -14.62 -9.70
N GLY A 18 -5.04 -14.53 -8.42
CA GLY A 18 -6.24 -15.15 -7.85
C GLY A 18 -7.56 -14.44 -8.19
N TRP A 19 -7.51 -13.18 -8.61
CA TRP A 19 -8.60 -12.35 -9.13
C TRP A 19 -8.02 -11.37 -10.17
N PRO A 20 -8.82 -10.71 -11.03
CA PRO A 20 -8.31 -9.90 -12.14
C PRO A 20 -7.23 -8.89 -11.71
N GLY A 21 -7.55 -8.00 -10.78
CA GLY A 21 -6.63 -6.99 -10.27
C GLY A 21 -5.46 -7.52 -9.46
N ALA A 22 -5.43 -8.79 -9.05
CA ALA A 22 -4.31 -9.36 -8.27
C ALA A 22 -2.99 -9.37 -9.05
N ARG A 23 -3.04 -9.12 -10.37
CA ARG A 23 -1.88 -8.89 -11.22
C ARG A 23 -1.21 -7.55 -10.99
N HIS A 24 -1.90 -6.58 -10.40
CA HIS A 24 -1.36 -5.25 -10.11
C HIS A 24 -0.83 -5.21 -8.69
N HIS A 25 0.44 -4.82 -8.55
CA HIS A 25 1.08 -4.59 -7.27
C HIS A 25 1.62 -3.17 -7.25
N ALA A 26 1.20 -2.35 -6.29
CA ALA A 26 1.67 -0.99 -6.15
C ALA A 26 2.70 -0.90 -5.01
N PRO A 27 4.01 -1.07 -5.29
CA PRO A 27 5.06 -0.77 -4.34
C PRO A 27 5.29 0.74 -4.29
N ASP A 28 5.27 1.28 -3.08
CA ASP A 28 5.72 2.62 -2.79
C ASP A 28 7.21 2.55 -2.47
N LEU A 29 8.05 3.10 -3.35
CA LEU A 29 9.50 2.96 -3.28
C LEU A 29 10.15 4.27 -2.88
N LEU A 30 11.00 4.24 -1.86
CA LEU A 30 11.95 5.30 -1.59
C LEU A 30 13.34 4.86 -2.04
N TRP A 31 14.23 5.82 -2.22
CA TRP A 31 15.63 5.53 -2.53
C TRP A 31 16.52 6.27 -1.54
N ALA A 32 17.43 5.55 -0.88
CA ALA A 32 18.42 6.14 0.01
C ALA A 32 19.72 6.37 -0.75
N ALA A 33 19.97 7.61 -1.17
CA ALA A 33 21.17 8.00 -1.89
C ALA A 33 21.55 9.45 -1.55
N PRO A 34 22.85 9.79 -1.55
CA PRO A 34 23.29 11.14 -1.18
C PRO A 34 22.90 12.22 -2.21
N SER A 35 22.70 11.82 -3.47
CA SER A 35 22.30 12.71 -4.57
C SER A 35 21.59 11.94 -5.68
N ALA A 36 20.95 12.69 -6.59
CA ALA A 36 20.32 12.13 -7.79
C ALA A 36 21.33 11.45 -8.72
N GLU A 37 22.54 12.01 -8.87
CA GLU A 37 23.61 11.44 -9.70
C GLU A 37 24.06 10.10 -9.15
N ALA A 38 24.22 9.97 -7.83
CA ALA A 38 24.55 8.71 -7.18
C ALA A 38 23.44 7.67 -7.41
N MET A 39 22.18 8.05 -7.25
CA MET A 39 21.03 7.19 -7.52
C MET A 39 21.02 6.69 -8.98
N LEU A 40 21.20 7.59 -9.95
CA LEU A 40 21.20 7.25 -11.38
C LEU A 40 22.42 6.42 -11.80
N ALA A 41 23.55 6.57 -11.13
CA ALA A 41 24.72 5.71 -11.30
C ALA A 41 24.53 4.30 -10.70
N GLY A 42 23.35 3.99 -10.14
CA GLY A 42 23.05 2.71 -9.51
C GLY A 42 23.56 2.57 -8.08
N ALA A 43 24.04 3.66 -7.47
CA ALA A 43 24.40 3.70 -6.07
C ALA A 43 23.19 3.99 -5.18
N GLY A 44 23.31 3.67 -3.90
CA GLY A 44 22.25 3.82 -2.91
C GLY A 44 21.39 2.57 -2.74
N THR A 45 20.38 2.70 -1.89
CA THR A 45 19.58 1.57 -1.41
C THR A 45 18.10 1.81 -1.69
N PRO A 46 17.44 0.99 -2.53
CA PRO A 46 15.99 1.03 -2.65
C PRO A 46 15.33 0.54 -1.36
N VAL A 47 14.25 1.21 -0.97
CA VAL A 47 13.51 0.96 0.27
C VAL A 47 12.03 0.84 -0.06
N LEU A 48 11.44 -0.31 0.23
CA LEU A 48 10.00 -0.49 0.17
C LEU A 48 9.36 0.25 1.34
N GLY A 49 8.56 1.28 1.03
CA GLY A 49 7.74 2.02 1.98
C GLY A 49 6.54 1.19 2.40
N GLU A 50 5.65 0.94 1.45
CA GLU A 50 4.46 0.10 1.57
C GLU A 50 4.28 -0.73 0.29
N LEU A 51 3.50 -1.82 0.36
CA LEU A 51 3.06 -2.58 -0.81
C LEU A 51 1.56 -2.73 -0.74
N HIS A 52 0.87 -2.38 -1.83
CA HIS A 52 -0.58 -2.58 -1.98
C HIS A 52 -0.87 -3.60 -3.09
N PRO A 53 -0.97 -4.90 -2.76
CA PRO A 53 -1.34 -5.93 -3.72
C PRO A 53 -2.79 -5.76 -4.19
N GLY A 54 -3.04 -5.94 -5.47
CA GLY A 54 -4.38 -5.86 -6.06
C GLY A 54 -4.91 -4.44 -6.27
N VAL A 55 -4.13 -3.40 -5.94
CA VAL A 55 -4.56 -2.00 -5.98
C VAL A 55 -3.70 -1.22 -6.96
N THR A 56 -4.32 -0.28 -7.69
CA THR A 56 -3.64 0.53 -8.70
C THR A 56 -3.76 2.02 -8.40
N PRO A 57 -2.74 2.70 -7.83
CA PRO A 57 -2.84 4.12 -7.49
C PRO A 57 -3.16 5.02 -8.71
N PHE A 58 -2.84 4.55 -9.91
CA PHE A 58 -3.07 5.24 -11.19
C PHE A 58 -4.53 5.28 -11.64
N SER A 59 -5.45 4.60 -10.95
CA SER A 59 -6.88 4.70 -11.21
C SER A 59 -7.60 5.71 -10.30
N THR A 60 -6.87 6.39 -9.40
CA THR A 60 -7.41 7.43 -8.51
C THR A 60 -7.63 8.76 -9.22
N LEU A 61 -8.59 9.54 -8.74
CA LEU A 61 -8.87 10.86 -9.32
C LEU A 61 -7.75 11.86 -9.19
N SER A 62 -7.08 11.88 -8.04
CA SER A 62 -5.94 12.76 -7.82
C SER A 62 -4.83 12.49 -8.84
N VAL A 63 -4.58 11.23 -9.17
CA VAL A 63 -3.60 10.88 -10.20
C VAL A 63 -4.12 11.19 -11.60
N LEU A 64 -5.36 10.78 -11.93
CA LEU A 64 -5.92 10.99 -13.27
C LEU A 64 -6.11 12.46 -13.65
N ALA A 65 -6.39 13.33 -12.68
CA ALA A 65 -6.55 14.76 -12.91
C ALA A 65 -5.21 15.47 -13.19
N LEU A 66 -4.10 14.88 -12.72
CA LEU A 66 -2.75 15.45 -12.84
C LEU A 66 -1.88 14.67 -13.84
N ALA A 67 -2.39 13.59 -14.41
CA ALA A 67 -1.66 12.74 -15.35
C ALA A 67 -1.35 13.52 -16.65
N PRO A 68 -0.07 13.67 -17.03
CA PRO A 68 0.31 14.36 -18.27
C PRO A 68 -0.23 13.67 -19.53
N ASP A 69 -0.29 12.33 -19.53
CA ASP A 69 -0.91 11.52 -20.58
C ASP A 69 -1.90 10.51 -19.98
N ARG A 70 -3.13 10.96 -19.74
CA ARG A 70 -4.22 10.10 -19.31
C ARG A 70 -4.53 8.98 -20.32
N ARG A 71 -4.39 9.24 -21.62
CA ARG A 71 -4.71 8.24 -22.66
C ARG A 71 -3.72 7.07 -22.61
N ALA A 72 -2.46 7.31 -22.26
CA ALA A 72 -1.49 6.24 -22.03
C ALA A 72 -1.92 5.32 -20.87
N LEU A 73 -2.37 5.89 -19.75
CA LEU A 73 -2.90 5.11 -18.62
C LEU A 73 -4.13 4.28 -19.01
N GLU A 74 -5.05 4.86 -19.77
CA GLU A 74 -6.24 4.14 -20.26
C GLU A 74 -5.87 3.00 -21.24
N ARG A 75 -4.86 3.19 -22.09
CA ARG A 75 -4.33 2.13 -22.97
C ARG A 75 -3.67 1.01 -22.16
N GLN A 76 -2.82 1.35 -21.20
CA GLN A 76 -2.17 0.37 -20.34
C GLN A 76 -3.19 -0.45 -19.55
N TRP A 77 -4.17 0.23 -18.96
CA TRP A 77 -5.29 -0.41 -18.28
C TRP A 77 -6.06 -1.38 -19.19
N ALA A 78 -6.23 -1.06 -20.48
CA ALA A 78 -6.90 -1.94 -21.43
C ALA A 78 -6.07 -3.15 -21.86
N ILE A 79 -4.75 -3.05 -21.84
CA ILE A 79 -3.84 -4.19 -22.03
C ILE A 79 -3.91 -5.12 -20.81
N ASP A 80 -3.92 -4.55 -19.61
CA ASP A 80 -3.94 -5.33 -18.36
C ASP A 80 -5.32 -5.96 -18.10
N PHE A 81 -6.40 -5.29 -18.53
CA PHE A 81 -7.79 -5.76 -18.39
C PHE A 81 -8.54 -5.67 -19.73
N PRO A 82 -8.35 -6.65 -20.63
CA PRO A 82 -9.01 -6.67 -21.93
C PRO A 82 -10.53 -6.93 -21.81
N GLY A 83 -10.94 -7.70 -20.79
CA GLY A 83 -12.34 -7.95 -20.46
C GLY A 83 -12.99 -6.79 -19.70
N ALA A 84 -14.32 -6.81 -19.60
CA ALA A 84 -15.06 -5.89 -18.74
C ALA A 84 -15.02 -6.39 -17.30
N LEU A 85 -14.52 -5.56 -16.38
CA LEU A 85 -14.58 -5.85 -14.94
C LEU A 85 -15.95 -5.46 -14.36
N VAL A 86 -16.30 -6.08 -13.24
CA VAL A 86 -17.48 -5.75 -12.44
C VAL A 86 -17.02 -5.18 -11.10
N SER A 87 -17.60 -4.06 -10.68
CA SER A 87 -17.30 -3.47 -9.37
C SER A 87 -18.57 -2.95 -8.72
N PRO A 88 -18.70 -3.03 -7.38
CA PRO A 88 -19.84 -2.40 -6.70
C PRO A 88 -19.83 -0.89 -6.93
N VAL A 89 -21.02 -0.27 -6.90
CA VAL A 89 -21.12 1.20 -6.86
C VAL A 89 -20.28 1.73 -5.69
N PRO A 90 -19.34 2.68 -5.90
CA PRO A 90 -18.45 3.15 -4.84
C PRO A 90 -19.23 3.92 -3.75
N TRP A 91 -19.17 3.48 -2.49
CA TRP A 91 -19.96 4.06 -1.38
C TRP A 91 -19.19 4.32 -0.06
N GLU A 92 -17.91 3.96 0.05
CA GLU A 92 -17.16 4.04 1.32
C GLU A 92 -16.55 5.45 1.56
N ASP A 93 -16.26 5.85 2.81
CA ASP A 93 -15.62 7.15 3.13
C ASP A 93 -14.27 7.37 2.42
N PHE A 94 -13.58 6.29 2.05
CA PHE A 94 -12.36 6.30 1.23
C PHE A 94 -12.66 6.42 -0.29
N ALA A 95 -13.89 6.14 -0.73
CA ALA A 95 -14.33 6.16 -2.12
C ALA A 95 -14.38 7.57 -2.73
N ARG A 96 -14.34 8.63 -1.92
CA ARG A 96 -14.17 10.01 -2.41
C ARG A 96 -12.82 10.23 -3.09
N SER A 97 -11.85 9.33 -2.89
CA SER A 97 -10.51 9.38 -3.48
C SER A 97 -10.04 8.07 -4.17
N SER A 98 -10.86 7.00 -4.25
CA SER A 98 -10.33 5.66 -4.59
C SER A 98 -11.02 4.90 -5.73
N HIS A 99 -10.20 4.69 -6.77
CA HIS A 99 -9.92 3.43 -7.46
C HIS A 99 -10.98 2.76 -8.38
N ASP A 100 -10.48 2.49 -9.59
CA ASP A 100 -10.86 1.47 -10.60
C ASP A 100 -12.10 1.71 -11.45
N ALA A 101 -13.02 2.56 -10.99
CA ALA A 101 -14.25 2.81 -11.72
C ALA A 101 -14.12 3.82 -12.87
N ARG A 102 -13.01 4.56 -13.04
CA ARG A 102 -12.96 5.70 -14.00
C ARG A 102 -12.14 5.50 -15.26
N LEU A 103 -11.24 4.51 -15.29
CA LEU A 103 -10.31 4.31 -16.41
C LEU A 103 -10.94 3.60 -17.61
N ALA A 104 -11.96 2.77 -17.41
CA ALA A 104 -12.55 1.99 -18.49
C ALA A 104 -14.06 2.21 -18.59
N LYS A 105 -14.50 2.86 -19.67
CA LYS A 105 -15.92 3.06 -19.99
C LYS A 105 -16.72 1.77 -20.23
N ARG A 106 -16.05 0.62 -20.34
CA ARG A 106 -16.66 -0.70 -20.59
C ARG A 106 -16.93 -1.52 -19.31
N HIS A 107 -16.52 -1.03 -18.14
CA HIS A 107 -16.71 -1.75 -16.88
C HIS A 107 -18.14 -1.61 -16.37
N TRP A 108 -18.61 -2.63 -15.67
CA TRP A 108 -19.95 -2.68 -15.09
C TRP A 108 -19.93 -2.21 -13.64
N HIS A 109 -20.94 -1.42 -13.27
CA HIS A 109 -21.25 -1.17 -11.87
C HIS A 109 -22.31 -2.17 -11.39
N LEU A 110 -22.07 -2.78 -10.23
CA LEU A 110 -23.02 -3.66 -9.56
C LEU A 110 -23.69 -2.89 -8.42
N ASP A 111 -24.99 -2.65 -8.57
CA ASP A 111 -25.83 -2.06 -7.54
C ASP A 111 -26.27 -3.12 -6.54
N LEU A 112 -25.91 -2.89 -5.27
CA LEU A 112 -26.21 -3.75 -4.12
C LEU A 112 -27.43 -3.24 -3.32
N GLY A 113 -28.14 -2.22 -3.81
CA GLY A 113 -29.26 -1.57 -3.10
C GLY A 113 -28.81 -0.55 -2.06
N GLY A 114 -27.68 0.14 -2.30
CA GLY A 114 -27.12 1.15 -1.41
C GLY A 114 -27.73 2.55 -1.61
N GLU A 115 -27.37 3.50 -0.75
CA GLU A 115 -27.85 4.89 -0.82
C GLU A 115 -27.25 5.72 -1.98
N PHE A 116 -26.27 5.17 -2.70
CA PHE A 116 -25.47 5.90 -3.68
C PHE A 116 -25.78 5.46 -5.11
N GLU A 117 -25.96 6.44 -5.99
CA GLU A 117 -26.15 6.22 -7.41
C GLU A 117 -24.83 6.13 -8.16
N SER A 118 -24.82 5.32 -9.20
CA SER A 118 -23.70 5.19 -10.12
C SER A 118 -23.59 6.40 -11.05
N GLU A 119 -22.37 6.90 -11.28
CA GLU A 119 -22.08 7.89 -12.33
C GLU A 119 -22.12 7.31 -13.76
N ARG A 120 -22.38 6.00 -13.90
CA ARG A 120 -22.44 5.30 -15.19
C ARG A 120 -23.84 5.41 -15.82
N PRO A 121 -23.92 5.37 -17.16
CA PRO A 121 -25.17 5.13 -17.87
C PRO A 121 -25.93 3.92 -17.33
N ALA A 122 -27.26 3.98 -17.29
CA ALA A 122 -28.11 2.94 -16.73
C ALA A 122 -27.90 1.57 -17.39
N ASP A 123 -27.56 1.53 -18.68
CA ASP A 123 -27.25 0.30 -19.41
C ASP A 123 -25.92 -0.34 -19.01
N GLN A 124 -25.11 0.31 -18.17
CA GLN A 124 -23.86 -0.16 -17.57
C GLN A 124 -23.95 -0.41 -16.05
N VAL A 125 -25.16 -0.28 -15.48
CA VAL A 125 -25.44 -0.55 -14.07
C VAL A 125 -26.28 -1.82 -13.97
N LEU A 126 -25.72 -2.83 -13.35
CA LEU A 126 -26.32 -4.14 -13.13
C LEU A 126 -26.87 -4.20 -11.72
N ARG A 127 -28.11 -4.66 -11.51
CA ARG A 127 -28.64 -4.85 -10.15
C ARG A 127 -28.27 -6.23 -9.67
N ALA A 128 -27.76 -6.36 -8.45
CA ALA A 128 -27.43 -7.66 -7.88
C ALA A 128 -28.65 -8.61 -7.79
N ALA A 129 -29.86 -8.05 -7.62
CA ALA A 129 -31.11 -8.81 -7.58
C ALA A 129 -31.46 -9.51 -8.91
N ASP A 130 -30.83 -9.12 -10.03
CA ASP A 130 -31.07 -9.69 -11.35
C ASP A 130 -30.17 -10.91 -11.65
N PHE A 131 -29.35 -11.32 -10.69
CA PHE A 131 -28.42 -12.44 -10.81
C PHE A 131 -28.77 -13.57 -9.86
N ASP A 132 -28.54 -14.80 -10.33
CA ASP A 132 -28.51 -16.00 -9.52
C ASP A 132 -27.05 -16.50 -9.38
N VAL A 133 -26.76 -17.20 -8.29
CA VAL A 133 -25.45 -17.82 -8.06
C VAL A 133 -25.59 -19.33 -8.25
N ALA A 134 -24.81 -19.88 -9.17
CA ALA A 134 -24.83 -21.30 -9.49
C ALA A 134 -23.43 -21.92 -9.29
N PRO A 135 -23.35 -23.18 -8.83
CA PRO A 135 -22.08 -23.91 -8.77
C PRO A 135 -21.50 -24.11 -10.18
N ALA A 136 -20.17 -24.09 -10.28
CA ALA A 136 -19.40 -24.36 -11.48
C ALA A 136 -18.16 -25.20 -11.15
N ARG A 137 -17.46 -25.71 -12.18
CA ARG A 137 -16.29 -26.57 -12.02
C ARG A 137 -15.21 -25.95 -11.11
N ASP A 138 -14.99 -24.65 -11.23
CA ASP A 138 -13.95 -23.91 -10.52
C ASP A 138 -14.54 -22.90 -9.50
N GLY A 139 -15.65 -23.27 -8.85
CA GLY A 139 -16.28 -22.48 -7.78
C GLY A 139 -17.72 -22.10 -8.11
N TYR A 140 -18.00 -20.81 -8.23
CA TYR A 140 -19.36 -20.29 -8.44
C TYR A 140 -19.39 -19.27 -9.58
N ARG A 141 -20.50 -19.28 -10.33
CA ARG A 141 -20.82 -18.29 -11.35
C ARG A 141 -22.00 -17.44 -10.90
N VAL A 142 -21.97 -16.18 -11.31
CA VAL A 142 -23.01 -15.18 -11.09
C VAL A 142 -23.65 -14.94 -12.46
N VAL A 143 -24.87 -15.46 -12.65
CA VAL A 143 -25.54 -15.56 -13.94
C VAL A 143 -26.73 -14.62 -13.95
N HIS A 144 -26.80 -13.72 -14.93
CA HIS A 144 -27.94 -12.84 -15.08
C HIS A 144 -29.17 -13.62 -15.52
N ARG A 145 -30.33 -13.35 -14.91
CA ARG A 145 -31.59 -14.05 -15.16
C ARG A 145 -32.14 -13.95 -16.58
N THR A 146 -31.89 -12.84 -17.27
CA THR A 146 -32.52 -12.52 -18.56
C THR A 146 -31.53 -12.09 -19.65
N ARG A 147 -30.36 -11.58 -19.28
CA ARG A 147 -29.30 -11.18 -20.22
C ARG A 147 -28.24 -12.28 -20.33
N PRO A 148 -27.54 -12.40 -21.47
CA PRO A 148 -26.42 -13.34 -21.62
C PRO A 148 -25.15 -12.78 -20.93
N LEU A 149 -25.25 -12.49 -19.64
CA LEU A 149 -24.15 -12.00 -18.81
C LEU A 149 -23.83 -13.04 -17.73
N THR A 150 -22.57 -13.44 -17.66
CA THR A 150 -22.05 -14.36 -16.66
C THR A 150 -20.71 -13.86 -16.15
N PHE A 151 -20.50 -13.98 -14.85
CA PHE A 151 -19.23 -13.63 -14.20
C PHE A 151 -18.84 -14.75 -13.25
N SER A 152 -17.56 -14.92 -12.96
CA SER A 152 -17.14 -15.67 -11.79
C SER A 152 -17.52 -14.91 -10.51
N LEU A 153 -17.77 -15.65 -9.43
CA LEU A 153 -17.99 -15.03 -8.12
C LEU A 153 -16.76 -14.21 -7.67
N ILE A 154 -15.56 -14.62 -8.07
CA ILE A 154 -14.31 -13.93 -7.78
C ILE A 154 -14.25 -12.55 -8.43
N GLU A 155 -14.63 -12.42 -9.71
CA GLU A 155 -14.71 -11.12 -10.40
C GLU A 155 -15.68 -10.16 -9.69
N VAL A 156 -16.84 -10.66 -9.26
CA VAL A 156 -17.82 -9.85 -8.52
C VAL A 156 -17.29 -9.40 -7.16
N PHE A 157 -16.52 -10.24 -6.47
CA PHE A 157 -15.94 -9.94 -5.15
C PHE A 157 -14.56 -9.29 -5.18
N GLU A 158 -13.98 -9.07 -6.36
CA GLU A 158 -12.64 -8.54 -6.57
C GLU A 158 -12.36 -7.29 -5.73
N ARG A 159 -13.29 -6.32 -5.73
CA ARG A 159 -13.15 -5.06 -4.97
C ARG A 159 -12.94 -5.32 -3.47
N ARG A 160 -13.62 -6.32 -2.90
CA ARG A 160 -13.48 -6.67 -1.49
C ARG A 160 -12.18 -7.43 -1.25
N LEU A 161 -11.86 -8.38 -2.13
CA LEU A 161 -10.62 -9.16 -2.06
C LEU A 161 -9.38 -8.26 -2.09
N LYS A 162 -9.31 -7.30 -3.01
CA LYS A 162 -8.17 -6.37 -3.08
C LYS A 162 -8.05 -5.46 -1.85
N MET A 163 -9.16 -5.05 -1.21
CA MET A 163 -9.07 -4.22 0.00
C MET A 163 -8.63 -5.00 1.21
N LEU A 164 -9.11 -6.23 1.35
CA LEU A 164 -8.62 -7.14 2.37
C LEU A 164 -7.13 -7.46 2.13
N ALA A 165 -6.73 -7.75 0.89
CA ALA A 165 -5.34 -8.06 0.54
C ALA A 165 -4.40 -6.87 0.83
N ALA A 166 -4.78 -5.66 0.40
CA ALA A 166 -3.98 -4.45 0.65
C ALA A 166 -3.82 -4.13 2.13
N SER A 167 -4.81 -4.46 2.97
CA SER A 167 -4.74 -4.24 4.42
C SER A 167 -4.05 -5.39 5.17
N ALA A 168 -4.13 -6.61 4.67
CA ALA A 168 -3.62 -7.80 5.35
C ALA A 168 -2.16 -8.11 4.99
N PHE A 169 -1.67 -7.62 3.85
CA PHE A 169 -0.31 -7.87 3.43
C PHE A 169 0.70 -7.21 4.38
N SER A 170 1.64 -8.02 4.88
CA SER A 170 2.74 -7.57 5.72
C SER A 170 3.97 -8.40 5.41
N VAL A 171 5.12 -7.75 5.31
CA VAL A 171 6.43 -8.43 5.23
C VAL A 171 6.97 -8.78 6.63
N SER A 172 6.38 -8.18 7.68
CA SER A 172 6.80 -8.40 9.05
C SER A 172 6.43 -9.79 9.54
N ASP A 173 7.28 -10.36 10.39
CA ASP A 173 7.01 -11.63 11.09
C ASP A 173 6.25 -11.43 12.42
N GLY A 174 5.87 -10.19 12.74
CA GLY A 174 5.14 -9.85 13.95
C GLY A 174 5.99 -9.80 15.22
N ALA A 175 7.31 -9.96 15.11
CA ALA A 175 8.20 -9.80 16.24
C ALA A 175 8.09 -8.38 16.83
N PRO A 176 8.17 -8.21 18.18
CA PRO A 176 8.18 -6.88 18.78
C PRO A 176 9.42 -6.06 18.42
N THR A 177 10.49 -6.68 17.94
CA THR A 177 11.73 -6.01 17.55
C THR A 177 12.38 -6.82 16.45
N GLY A 178 12.90 -6.12 15.43
CA GLY A 178 13.53 -6.75 14.29
C GLY A 178 14.59 -5.85 13.66
N PRO A 179 15.68 -6.43 13.14
CA PRO A 179 16.65 -5.68 12.35
C PRO A 179 16.03 -5.30 11.00
N ARG A 180 16.73 -4.44 10.26
CA ARG A 180 16.44 -4.16 8.85
C ARG A 180 16.53 -5.47 8.05
N ARG A 181 15.49 -5.77 7.25
CA ARG A 181 15.46 -6.95 6.36
C ARG A 181 15.46 -6.52 4.90
N SER A 182 16.18 -7.27 4.08
CA SER A 182 16.33 -6.97 2.65
C SER A 182 16.11 -8.21 1.80
N LEU A 183 15.52 -8.02 0.62
CA LEU A 183 15.50 -8.99 -0.47
C LEU A 183 16.47 -8.51 -1.56
N GLY A 184 17.65 -9.13 -1.63
CA GLY A 184 18.75 -8.59 -2.42
C GLY A 184 19.14 -7.20 -1.93
N ALA A 185 19.15 -6.21 -2.82
CA ALA A 185 19.45 -4.81 -2.49
C ALA A 185 18.24 -4.03 -1.95
N LEU A 186 17.02 -4.56 -2.08
CA LEU A 186 15.79 -3.89 -1.65
C LEU A 186 15.57 -4.11 -0.16
N VAL A 187 15.54 -3.03 0.61
CA VAL A 187 15.07 -3.07 1.99
C VAL A 187 13.56 -3.27 1.98
N VAL A 188 13.08 -4.37 2.55
CA VAL A 188 11.64 -4.73 2.60
C VAL A 188 11.01 -4.52 3.96
N GLU A 189 11.82 -4.43 5.01
CA GLU A 189 11.39 -4.11 6.37
C GLU A 189 12.47 -3.24 7.02
N ARG A 190 12.06 -2.08 7.54
CA ARG A 190 12.93 -1.20 8.33
C ARG A 190 13.17 -1.82 9.71
N ALA A 191 14.32 -1.51 10.31
CA ALA A 191 14.55 -1.84 11.71
C ALA A 191 13.43 -1.23 12.57
N HIS A 192 12.89 -2.03 13.49
CA HIS A 192 11.74 -1.64 14.29
C HIS A 192 11.82 -2.18 15.71
N TRP A 193 11.12 -1.51 16.63
CA TRP A 193 11.09 -1.81 18.05
C TRP A 193 9.71 -1.48 18.61
N ARG A 194 9.16 -2.32 19.48
CA ARG A 194 7.92 -2.08 20.19
C ARG A 194 8.19 -2.10 21.68
N PHE A 195 7.85 -1.00 22.33
CA PHE A 195 8.02 -0.82 23.76
C PHE A 195 6.65 -0.72 24.44
N ALA A 196 6.50 -1.42 25.55
CA ALA A 196 5.39 -1.17 26.46
C ALA A 196 5.52 0.25 27.04
N ARG A 197 4.40 0.85 27.41
CA ARG A 197 4.37 2.23 27.93
C ARG A 197 5.32 2.42 29.11
N GLU A 198 5.41 1.42 29.98
CA GLU A 198 6.20 1.42 31.21
C GLU A 198 7.70 1.42 30.93
N SER A 199 8.14 0.91 29.77
CA SER A 199 9.54 0.94 29.35
C SER A 199 9.96 2.31 28.81
N LEU A 200 9.01 3.20 28.52
CA LEU A 200 9.25 4.52 27.94
C LEU A 200 9.39 5.60 29.02
N GLY A 201 10.25 5.35 30.02
CA GLY A 201 10.40 6.21 31.20
C GLY A 201 10.82 7.66 30.89
N PHE A 202 11.35 7.93 29.69
CA PHE A 202 11.62 9.31 29.27
C PHE A 202 10.34 10.15 29.07
N LEU A 203 9.17 9.52 28.91
CA LEU A 203 7.91 10.20 28.69
C LEU A 203 7.25 10.71 29.98
N GLU A 204 7.60 10.17 31.15
CA GLU A 204 6.88 10.39 32.41
C GLU A 204 6.98 11.82 32.97
N GLN A 205 8.18 12.39 32.99
CA GLN A 205 8.44 13.73 33.52
C GLN A 205 8.90 14.68 32.41
N ALA A 206 8.50 15.94 32.49
CA ALA A 206 8.98 16.98 31.58
C ALA A 206 10.42 17.37 31.88
N GLU A 207 10.74 17.57 33.15
CA GLU A 207 12.08 17.94 33.60
C GLU A 207 13.09 16.83 33.29
N GLY A 208 14.18 17.11 32.59
CA GLY A 208 15.20 16.11 32.21
C GLY A 208 14.76 15.10 31.13
N ARG A 209 13.69 15.37 30.38
CA ARG A 209 13.16 14.45 29.35
C ARG A 209 14.18 14.16 28.25
N ARG A 210 14.95 15.16 27.82
CA ARG A 210 15.92 15.01 26.73
C ARG A 210 17.05 14.06 27.12
N GLU A 211 17.57 14.18 28.33
CA GLU A 211 18.63 13.35 28.89
C GLU A 211 18.15 11.90 29.02
N ARG A 212 16.94 11.70 29.56
CA ARG A 212 16.34 10.35 29.62
C ARG A 212 16.08 9.76 28.25
N ALA A 213 15.62 10.57 27.29
CA ALA A 213 15.38 10.11 25.92
C ALA A 213 16.69 9.73 25.22
N ALA A 214 17.78 10.47 25.47
CA ALA A 214 19.11 10.14 24.97
C ALA A 214 19.66 8.85 25.62
N ALA A 215 19.48 8.67 26.93
CA ALA A 215 19.86 7.45 27.64
C ALA A 215 19.06 6.23 27.13
N PHE A 216 17.74 6.38 26.97
CA PHE A 216 16.87 5.36 26.39
C PHE A 216 17.30 4.99 24.97
N ARG A 217 17.56 5.98 24.11
CA ARG A 217 18.06 5.77 22.75
C ARG A 217 19.36 4.95 22.76
N ALA A 218 20.32 5.32 23.59
CA ALA A 218 21.59 4.62 23.70
C ALA A 218 21.43 3.18 24.23
N ALA A 219 20.61 2.98 25.26
CA ALA A 219 20.37 1.67 25.86
C ALA A 219 19.74 0.66 24.89
N HIS A 220 18.92 1.14 23.94
CA HIS A 220 18.23 0.30 22.97
C HIS A 220 18.83 0.35 21.56
N GLY A 221 19.94 1.06 21.35
CA GLY A 221 20.59 1.19 20.05
C GLY A 221 19.72 1.85 18.98
N LEU A 222 18.83 2.77 19.38
CA LEU A 222 17.90 3.43 18.47
C LEU A 222 18.60 4.53 17.65
N PRO A 223 18.22 4.75 16.38
CA PRO A 223 18.71 5.89 15.63
C PRO A 223 18.14 7.20 16.20
N ARG A 224 18.79 8.32 15.88
CA ARG A 224 18.33 9.65 16.30
C ARG A 224 16.92 9.98 15.78
N ARG A 225 16.58 9.53 14.59
CA ARG A 225 15.33 9.85 13.88
C ARG A 225 14.54 8.57 13.64
N VAL A 226 13.31 8.54 14.13
CA VAL A 226 12.40 7.39 14.03
C VAL A 226 11.00 7.85 13.66
N PHE A 227 10.19 6.93 13.14
CA PHE A 227 8.74 7.08 13.10
C PHE A 227 8.12 6.31 14.25
N VAL A 228 7.19 6.95 14.96
CA VAL A 228 6.47 6.43 16.12
C VAL A 228 5.03 6.12 15.71
N ARG A 229 4.56 4.90 15.99
CA ARG A 229 3.18 4.47 15.81
C ARG A 229 2.56 4.12 17.16
N SER A 230 1.35 4.61 17.40
CA SER A 230 0.50 4.29 18.54
C SER A 230 -0.76 3.55 18.05
N PRO A 231 -1.37 2.66 18.85
CA PRO A 231 -2.72 2.14 18.59
C PRO A 231 -3.79 3.22 18.44
N THR A 232 -3.58 4.36 19.10
CA THR A 232 -4.53 5.48 19.14
C THR A 232 -4.35 6.46 18.00
N GLU A 233 -3.34 6.28 17.14
CA GLU A 233 -3.05 7.20 16.04
C GLU A 233 -2.98 6.48 14.70
N VAL A 234 -3.67 7.05 13.71
CA VAL A 234 -3.79 6.43 12.38
C VAL A 234 -2.46 6.50 11.63
N LYS A 235 -1.75 7.62 11.71
CA LYS A 235 -0.52 7.86 10.95
C LYS A 235 0.72 7.84 11.84
N PRO A 236 1.84 7.26 11.37
CA PRO A 236 3.11 7.36 12.07
C PRO A 236 3.56 8.81 12.23
N LEU A 237 4.19 9.10 13.36
CA LEU A 237 4.68 10.42 13.73
C LEU A 237 6.20 10.45 13.70
N TYR A 238 6.75 11.49 13.08
CA TYR A 238 8.19 11.70 13.08
C TYR A 238 8.69 12.12 14.47
N LEU A 239 9.76 11.49 14.94
CA LEU A 239 10.47 11.84 16.16
C LEU A 239 11.96 11.99 15.86
N ASP A 240 12.49 13.18 16.13
CA ASP A 240 13.93 13.40 16.35
C ASP A 240 14.17 13.43 17.86
N PHE A 241 14.97 12.49 18.39
CA PHE A 241 15.30 12.39 19.81
C PHE A 241 16.07 13.62 20.35
N GLU A 242 16.56 14.50 19.49
CA GLU A 242 17.19 15.77 19.89
C GLU A 242 16.23 16.97 19.84
N ALA A 243 15.01 16.81 19.33
CA ALA A 243 14.02 17.89 19.23
C ALA A 243 13.07 17.88 20.43
N PRO A 244 13.17 18.84 21.39
CA PRO A 244 12.38 18.81 22.61
C PRO A 244 10.88 18.84 22.35
N LEU A 245 10.41 19.64 21.39
CA LEU A 245 8.99 19.76 21.05
C LEU A 245 8.40 18.46 20.51
N LEU A 246 9.17 17.66 19.77
CA LEU A 246 8.71 16.36 19.28
C LEU A 246 8.62 15.35 20.43
N LEU A 247 9.57 15.38 21.37
CA LEU A 247 9.50 14.57 22.59
C LEU A 247 8.27 14.91 23.44
N GLU A 248 7.93 16.20 23.59
CA GLU A 248 6.70 16.63 24.27
C GLU A 248 5.44 16.08 23.59
N MET A 249 5.39 16.19 22.25
CA MET A 249 4.26 15.70 21.45
C MET A 249 4.07 14.19 21.63
N ILE A 250 5.15 13.41 21.49
CA ILE A 250 5.10 11.95 21.68
C ILE A 250 4.72 11.59 23.11
N ALA A 251 5.23 12.29 24.13
CA ALA A 251 4.85 12.05 25.52
C ALA A 251 3.36 12.27 25.77
N ARG A 252 2.78 13.32 25.18
CA ARG A 252 1.34 13.61 25.33
C ARG A 252 0.47 12.52 24.70
N LEU A 253 0.87 11.99 23.55
CA LEU A 253 0.18 10.94 22.81
C LEU A 253 0.30 9.56 23.48
N ALA A 254 1.50 9.23 23.93
CA ALA A 254 1.80 7.95 24.57
C ALA A 254 1.05 7.73 25.90
N ARG A 255 0.55 8.78 26.55
CA ARG A 255 -0.24 8.65 27.80
C ARG A 255 -1.48 7.77 27.63
N GLN A 256 -2.07 7.74 26.45
CA GLN A 256 -3.30 6.97 26.17
C GLN A 256 -3.01 5.64 25.46
N ALA A 257 -1.74 5.35 25.16
CA ALA A 257 -1.34 4.20 24.38
C ALA A 257 -0.70 3.11 25.27
N PRO A 258 -1.13 1.84 25.17
CA PRO A 258 -0.51 0.75 25.94
C PRO A 258 0.93 0.43 25.49
N TRP A 259 1.28 0.78 24.26
CA TRP A 259 2.61 0.57 23.68
C TRP A 259 2.88 1.59 22.57
N LEU A 260 4.17 1.78 22.24
CA LEU A 260 4.60 2.48 21.04
C LEU A 260 5.47 1.57 20.18
N SER A 261 5.26 1.61 18.87
CA SER A 261 6.18 1.02 17.90
C SER A 261 7.02 2.11 17.26
N LEU A 262 8.34 1.92 17.23
CA LEU A 262 9.31 2.78 16.59
C LEU A 262 9.84 2.05 15.35
N SER A 263 10.10 2.80 14.28
CA SER A 263 10.82 2.32 13.10
C SER A 263 11.87 3.34 12.71
N GLU A 264 13.03 2.89 12.23
CA GLU A 264 14.07 3.81 11.76
C GLU A 264 13.55 4.73 10.65
N MET A 265 14.03 5.97 10.61
CA MET A 265 13.86 6.82 9.43
C MET A 265 14.80 6.33 8.33
N LEU A 266 14.23 5.77 7.26
CA LEU A 266 15.00 5.33 6.10
C LEU A 266 14.24 5.67 4.79
N PRO A 267 14.80 6.49 3.89
CA PRO A 267 16.10 7.17 3.99
C PRO A 267 16.18 8.17 5.15
N ASP A 268 17.35 8.24 5.79
CA ASP A 268 17.64 9.34 6.71
C ASP A 268 18.01 10.63 5.92
N PRO A 269 18.08 11.80 6.58
CA PRO A 269 18.35 13.07 5.89
C PRO A 269 19.62 13.15 5.04
N SER A 270 20.65 12.33 5.34
CA SER A 270 21.86 12.22 4.52
C SER A 270 21.64 11.42 3.22
N GLY A 271 20.61 10.56 3.20
CA GLY A 271 20.21 9.75 2.05
C GLY A 271 19.04 10.31 1.25
N LEU A 272 18.69 11.59 1.43
CA LEU A 272 17.67 12.28 0.64
C LEU A 272 18.28 12.81 -0.66
N TRP A 273 18.03 12.09 -1.75
CA TRP A 273 18.62 12.35 -3.06
C TRP A 273 17.97 13.52 -3.82
N LEU A 274 16.67 13.75 -3.61
CA LEU A 274 15.93 14.81 -4.29
C LEU A 274 16.24 16.15 -3.61
N ARG A 275 16.81 17.08 -4.37
CA ARG A 275 17.16 18.42 -3.90
C ARG A 275 16.57 19.47 -4.83
N ASP A 276 16.13 20.59 -4.27
CA ASP A 276 15.78 21.75 -5.08
C ASP A 276 17.03 22.50 -5.57
N THR A 277 16.82 23.60 -6.29
CA THR A 277 17.89 24.45 -6.81
C THR A 277 18.69 25.17 -5.71
N SER A 278 18.19 25.23 -4.48
CA SER A 278 18.90 25.75 -3.31
C SER A 278 19.71 24.68 -2.57
N GLY A 279 19.59 23.41 -2.97
CA GLY A 279 20.21 22.26 -2.33
C GLY A 279 19.40 21.67 -1.16
N ALA A 280 18.21 22.20 -0.89
CA ALA A 280 17.35 21.72 0.19
C ALA A 280 16.87 20.29 -0.14
N PRO A 281 17.02 19.32 0.79
CA PRO A 281 16.62 17.94 0.52
C PRO A 281 15.12 17.72 0.75
N TYR A 282 14.54 16.83 -0.06
CA TYR A 282 13.14 16.42 0.02
C TYR A 282 13.03 14.91 0.16
N VAL A 283 12.06 14.47 0.97
CA VAL A 283 11.62 13.08 0.92
C VAL A 283 10.87 12.87 -0.40
N CYS A 284 11.27 11.85 -1.14
CA CYS A 284 10.63 11.47 -2.39
C CYS A 284 10.25 10.00 -2.33
N GLU A 285 8.99 9.73 -2.68
CA GLU A 285 8.45 8.40 -2.88
C GLU A 285 8.08 8.24 -4.35
N LEU A 286 8.62 7.20 -4.97
CA LEU A 286 8.28 6.76 -6.31
C LEU A 286 7.14 5.76 -6.20
N ARG A 287 5.97 6.16 -6.71
CA ARG A 287 4.83 5.26 -6.84
C ARG A 287 4.90 4.55 -8.16
N CYS A 288 4.94 3.24 -8.11
CA CYS A 288 5.06 2.40 -9.30
C CYS A 288 3.92 1.38 -9.35
N LEU A 289 3.73 0.80 -10.53
CA LEU A 289 2.89 -0.38 -10.72
C LEU A 289 3.77 -1.49 -11.26
N ALA A 290 3.92 -2.56 -10.48
CA ALA A 290 4.44 -3.82 -10.97
C ALA A 290 3.27 -4.68 -11.44
N VAL A 291 3.37 -5.22 -12.65
CA VAL A 291 2.31 -6.01 -13.29
C VAL A 291 2.80 -7.44 -13.42
N ASP A 292 2.05 -8.39 -12.86
CA ASP A 292 2.21 -9.81 -13.13
C ASP A 292 1.93 -10.04 -14.64
N PRO A 293 2.89 -10.61 -15.39
CA PRO A 293 2.71 -10.87 -16.81
C PRO A 293 1.57 -11.86 -17.08
N LEU A 294 1.22 -12.72 -16.13
CA LEU A 294 0.10 -13.64 -16.25
C LEU A 294 -1.21 -12.92 -15.87
N PRO A 295 -2.25 -12.98 -16.71
CA PRO A 295 -3.57 -12.49 -16.32
C PRO A 295 -4.25 -13.48 -15.36
N HIS A 296 -5.30 -13.01 -14.69
CA HIS A 296 -6.28 -13.92 -14.11
C HIS A 296 -6.90 -14.76 -15.23
N PRO A 297 -6.94 -16.10 -15.11
CA PRO A 297 -7.47 -16.95 -16.16
C PRO A 297 -8.95 -16.61 -16.42
N SER A 298 -9.24 -16.14 -17.63
CA SER A 298 -10.61 -16.00 -18.11
C SER A 298 -11.19 -17.39 -18.29
N GLN A 299 -12.22 -17.72 -17.53
CA GLN A 299 -12.81 -19.06 -17.49
C GLN A 299 -13.65 -19.43 -18.73
N ASP A 300 -13.40 -18.79 -19.87
CA ASP A 300 -14.07 -19.02 -21.17
C ASP A 300 -13.11 -19.64 -22.22
N GLN A 301 -12.09 -20.37 -21.77
CA GLN A 301 -11.32 -21.33 -22.57
C GLN A 301 -11.47 -22.75 -22.03
#